data_AF-X6P0N0-F1
#
_entry.id   AF-X6P0N0-F1
#
_cell.length_a   1.000
_cell.length_b   1.000
_cell.length_c   1.000
_cell.angle_alpha   90.00
_cell.angle_beta   90.00
_cell.angle_gamma   90.00
#
_symmetry.space_group_name_H-M   'P 1'
#
loop_
_entity.id
_entity.type
_entity.pdbx_description
1 polymer ?
#
loop_
_entity_poly.entity_id
_entity_poly.type
_entity_poly.pdbx_seq_one_letter_code
_entity_poly.pdbx_strand_id
1 'polypeptide(L)'
;MDELGRGTSPQEGLAIALAVVKYLHDDLQCRCLFATHFFECAELAEKLSGAVNYYVDTVVSTQDNTQSLTFKHKIKPGYVTQSHGIFIAKISNFPTKVIDTASNHFLQYLKSKQNVVSS
;
A
#
# COMPACT_ATOMS: atom_id res chain seq x y z
N MET A 1 1.58 -15.63 -2.15
CA MET A 1 0.24 -15.01 -2.05
C MET A 1 0.30 -13.64 -2.69
N ASP A 2 -0.73 -13.28 -3.45
CA ASP A 2 -0.79 -12.00 -4.17
C ASP A 2 -2.16 -11.34 -3.97
N GLU A 3 -2.17 -10.13 -3.40
CA GLU A 3 -3.35 -9.30 -3.12
C GLU A 3 -4.52 -10.02 -2.44
N LEU A 4 -4.22 -10.90 -1.47
CA LEU A 4 -5.23 -11.58 -0.69
C LEU A 4 -6.14 -10.56 0.03
N GLY A 5 -7.46 -10.69 -0.13
CA GLY A 5 -8.46 -9.81 0.51
C GLY A 5 -9.04 -8.70 -0.38
N ARG A 6 -8.62 -8.57 -1.65
CA ARG A 6 -9.11 -7.52 -2.58
C ARG A 6 -10.60 -7.61 -2.95
N GLY A 7 -11.23 -8.76 -2.77
CA GLY A 7 -12.62 -9.04 -3.21
C GLY A 7 -13.71 -8.77 -2.18
N THR A 8 -13.38 -8.18 -1.03
CA THR A 8 -14.32 -7.94 0.08
C THR A 8 -14.14 -6.54 0.66
N SER A 9 -14.86 -6.22 1.75
CA SER A 9 -14.68 -4.95 2.45
C SER A 9 -13.20 -4.77 2.88
N PRO A 10 -12.66 -3.55 2.87
CA PRO A 10 -11.26 -3.32 3.25
C PRO A 10 -10.90 -3.88 4.64
N GLN A 11 -11.82 -3.78 5.59
CA GLN A 11 -11.64 -4.26 6.96
C GLN A 11 -11.58 -5.79 7.04
N GLU A 12 -12.51 -6.48 6.38
CA GLU A 12 -12.48 -7.95 6.33
C GLU A 12 -11.28 -8.46 5.53
N GLY A 13 -10.96 -7.81 4.41
CA GLY A 13 -9.81 -8.15 3.58
C GLY A 13 -8.50 -8.06 4.37
N LEU A 14 -8.33 -6.98 5.14
CA LEU A 14 -7.20 -6.81 6.03
C LEU A 14 -7.15 -7.89 7.13
N ALA A 15 -8.28 -8.15 7.80
CA ALA A 15 -8.35 -9.15 8.86
C ALA A 15 -7.97 -10.55 8.37
N ILE A 16 -8.45 -10.94 7.19
CA ILE A 16 -8.10 -12.21 6.54
C ILE A 16 -6.62 -12.23 6.18
N ALA A 17 -6.09 -11.16 5.59
CA ALA A 17 -4.68 -11.09 5.21
C ALA A 17 -3.75 -11.24 6.42
N LEU A 18 -4.02 -10.53 7.52
CA LEU A 18 -3.25 -10.63 8.76
C LEU A 18 -3.29 -12.04 9.35
N ALA A 19 -4.47 -12.66 9.42
CA ALA A 19 -4.63 -14.01 9.93
C ALA A 19 -3.84 -15.03 9.09
N VAL A 20 -3.88 -14.91 7.76
CA VAL A 20 -3.15 -15.80 6.86
C VAL A 20 -1.64 -15.60 6.95
N VAL A 21 -1.16 -14.35 7.01
CA VAL A 21 0.28 -14.07 7.23
C VAL A 21 0.75 -14.72 8.54
N LYS A 22 -0.05 -14.60 9.61
CA LYS A 22 0.29 -15.18 10.91
C LYS A 22 0.33 -16.71 10.88
N TYR A 23 -0.67 -17.34 10.25
CA TYR A 23 -0.74 -18.80 10.09
C TYR A 23 0.40 -19.36 9.23
N LEU A 24 0.75 -18.67 8.13
CA LEU A 24 1.87 -19.06 7.27
C LEU A 24 3.21 -19.01 8.03
N HIS A 25 3.37 -18.04 8.94
CA HIS A 25 4.58 -17.85 9.72
C HIS A 25 4.66 -18.77 10.96
N ASP A 26 3.61 -18.83 11.78
CA ASP A 26 3.63 -19.53 13.07
C ASP A 26 3.41 -21.03 12.93
N ASP A 27 2.47 -21.44 12.06
CA ASP A 27 2.02 -22.84 11.97
C ASP A 27 2.68 -23.59 10.81
N LEU A 28 2.63 -23.03 9.59
CA LEU A 28 3.13 -23.72 8.40
C LEU A 28 4.65 -23.58 8.22
N GLN A 29 5.24 -22.49 8.73
CA GLN A 29 6.67 -22.17 8.67
C GLN A 29 7.30 -22.37 7.29
N CYS A 30 6.54 -22.10 6.23
CA CYS A 30 6.94 -22.32 4.86
C CYS A 30 7.64 -21.09 4.26
N ARG A 31 8.42 -21.29 3.20
CA ARG A 31 8.92 -20.15 2.41
C ARG A 31 7.75 -19.49 1.69
N CYS A 32 7.51 -18.22 1.97
CA CYS A 32 6.40 -17.47 1.40
C CYS A 32 6.85 -16.10 0.88
N LEU A 33 6.35 -15.74 -0.31
CA LEU A 33 6.28 -14.36 -0.79
C LEU A 33 4.83 -13.89 -0.64
N PHE A 34 4.62 -12.77 0.04
CA PHE A 34 3.29 -12.19 0.28
C PHE A 34 3.25 -10.76 -0.27
N ALA A 35 2.68 -10.57 -1.46
CA ALA A 35 2.49 -9.26 -2.06
C ALA A 35 1.14 -8.67 -1.62
N THR A 36 1.15 -7.44 -1.11
CA THR A 36 -0.04 -6.80 -0.53
C THR A 36 0.02 -5.27 -0.60
N HIS A 37 -1.14 -4.63 -0.56
CA HIS A 37 -1.30 -3.19 -0.40
C HIS A 37 -1.68 -2.79 1.04
N PHE A 38 -1.84 -3.75 1.95
CA PHE A 38 -2.13 -3.50 3.36
C PHE A 38 -0.85 -3.18 4.14
N PHE A 39 -0.71 -1.94 4.60
CA PHE A 39 0.46 -1.50 5.38
C PHE A 39 0.55 -2.23 6.72
N GLU A 40 -0.58 -2.57 7.32
CA GLU A 40 -0.65 -3.29 8.59
C GLU A 40 -0.03 -4.70 8.50
N CYS A 41 -0.03 -5.32 7.31
CA CYS A 41 0.69 -6.58 7.09
C CYS A 41 2.22 -6.37 7.11
N ALA A 42 2.71 -5.24 6.60
CA ALA A 42 4.12 -4.89 6.67
C ALA A 42 4.54 -4.60 8.12
N GLU A 43 3.71 -3.87 8.88
CA GLU A 43 3.93 -3.64 10.33
C GLU A 43 3.92 -4.95 11.14
N LEU A 44 3.07 -5.91 10.77
CA LEU A 44 3.08 -7.24 11.37
C LEU A 44 4.41 -7.95 11.09
N ALA A 45 4.91 -7.90 9.85
CA ALA A 45 6.16 -8.55 9.47
C ALA A 45 7.37 -8.06 10.29
N GLU A 46 7.40 -6.78 10.71
CA GLU A 46 8.46 -6.25 11.57
C GLU A 46 8.52 -6.92 12.96
N LYS A 47 7.42 -7.53 13.40
CA LYS A 47 7.30 -8.20 14.71
C LYS A 47 7.54 -9.71 14.63
N LEU A 48 7.69 -10.27 13.42
CA LEU A 48 7.80 -11.70 13.18
C LEU A 48 9.27 -12.08 12.89
N SER A 49 9.78 -13.07 13.61
CA SER A 49 11.17 -13.51 13.44
C SER A 49 11.39 -14.16 12.08
N GLY A 50 12.37 -13.67 11.32
CA GLY A 50 12.66 -14.20 9.98
C GLY A 50 11.72 -13.70 8.88
N ALA A 51 10.70 -12.91 9.21
CA ALA A 51 9.95 -12.15 8.22
C ALA A 51 10.71 -10.87 7.85
N VAL A 52 10.64 -10.48 6.57
CA VAL A 52 11.36 -9.33 6.03
C VAL A 52 10.49 -8.59 5.02
N ASN A 53 10.45 -7.27 5.15
CA ASN A 53 9.73 -6.40 4.22
C ASN A 53 10.60 -6.04 3.03
N TYR A 54 9.98 -6.05 1.84
CA TYR A 54 10.57 -5.56 0.61
C TYR A 54 9.52 -4.79 -0.21
N TYR A 55 9.99 -3.82 -1.00
CA TYR A 55 9.15 -3.07 -1.93
C TYR A 55 9.82 -2.93 -3.30
N VAL A 56 9.01 -2.67 -4.32
CA VAL A 56 9.49 -2.33 -5.67
C VAL A 56 9.89 -0.87 -5.71
N ASP A 57 11.15 -0.61 -6.03
CA ASP A 57 11.74 0.74 -6.08
C ASP A 57 11.07 1.59 -7.17
N THR A 58 10.54 2.73 -6.75
CA THR A 58 9.93 3.73 -7.62
C THR A 58 10.67 5.05 -7.48
N VAL A 59 10.97 5.71 -8.59
CA VAL A 59 11.58 7.05 -8.57
C VAL A 59 10.66 8.04 -9.25
N VAL A 60 10.41 9.14 -8.53
CA VAL A 60 9.82 10.34 -9.09
C VAL A 60 10.93 11.22 -9.64
N SER A 61 10.83 11.59 -10.91
CA SER A 61 11.74 12.53 -11.57
C SER A 61 10.98 13.73 -12.09
N THR A 62 11.65 14.88 -12.12
CA THR A 62 11.14 16.11 -12.74
C THR A 62 12.13 16.53 -13.81
N GLN A 63 11.68 16.62 -15.06
CA GLN A 63 12.44 17.11 -16.20
C GLN A 63 11.59 18.15 -16.93
N ASP A 64 12.12 19.34 -17.21
CA ASP A 64 11.42 20.40 -17.95
C ASP A 64 10.00 20.70 -17.42
N ASN A 65 9.86 20.86 -16.10
CA ASN A 65 8.58 21.03 -15.38
C ASN A 65 7.57 19.87 -15.54
N THR A 66 7.99 18.74 -16.09
CA THR A 66 7.19 17.53 -16.25
C THR A 66 7.60 16.51 -15.19
N GLN A 67 6.64 16.08 -14.37
CA GLN A 67 6.84 15.02 -13.38
C GLN A 67 6.57 13.65 -14.01
N SER A 68 7.40 12.66 -13.68
CA SER A 68 7.24 11.27 -14.12
C SER A 68 7.53 10.30 -12.98
N LEU A 69 6.90 9.13 -13.03
CA LEU A 69 7.16 8.00 -12.13
C LEU A 69 7.78 6.86 -12.94
N THR A 70 8.95 6.40 -12.52
CA THR A 70 9.61 5.24 -13.14
C THR A 70 9.67 4.09 -12.13
N PHE A 71 9.12 2.93 -12.51
CA PHE A 71 9.32 1.67 -11.80
C PHE A 71 10.70 1.12 -12.17
N LYS A 72 11.64 1.07 -11.21
CA LYS A 72 13.00 0.60 -11.48
C LYS A 72 13.10 -0.93 -11.60
N HIS A 73 12.00 -1.65 -11.39
CA HIS A 73 11.94 -3.12 -11.31
C HIS A 73 13.01 -3.71 -10.36
N LYS A 74 13.45 -2.94 -9.36
CA LYS A 74 14.42 -3.34 -8.35
C LYS A 74 13.69 -3.52 -7.04
N ILE A 75 13.97 -4.62 -6.35
CA ILE A 75 13.42 -4.90 -5.03
C ILE A 75 14.38 -4.31 -3.98
N LYS A 76 13.85 -3.53 -3.03
CA LYS A 76 14.62 -2.91 -1.94
C LYS A 76 14.06 -3.30 -0.57
N PRO A 77 14.92 -3.43 0.45
CA PRO A 77 14.47 -3.74 1.81
C PRO A 77 13.62 -2.61 2.38
N GLY A 78 12.64 -2.97 3.22
CA GLY A 78 11.66 -2.06 3.82
C GLY A 78 10.30 -2.12 3.13
N TYR A 79 9.41 -1.19 3.46
CA TYR A 79 8.09 -1.03 2.83
C TYR A 79 7.79 0.45 2.62
N VAL A 80 6.87 0.74 1.71
CA VAL A 80 6.44 2.10 1.40
C VAL A 80 5.25 2.46 2.28
N THR A 81 5.22 3.68 2.83
CA THR A 81 4.13 4.17 3.70
C THR A 81 3.19 5.16 3.00
N GLN A 82 3.51 5.55 1.76
CA GLN A 82 2.74 6.51 0.98
C GLN A 82 2.22 5.86 -0.31
N SER A 83 0.92 6.03 -0.58
CA SER A 83 0.33 5.66 -1.86
C SER A 83 0.52 6.79 -2.87
N HIS A 84 0.90 6.44 -4.10
CA HIS A 84 1.08 7.39 -5.20
C HIS A 84 -0.12 7.43 -6.17
N GLY A 85 -1.27 6.86 -5.81
CA GLY A 85 -2.41 6.70 -6.74
C GLY A 85 -2.87 8.01 -7.40
N ILE A 86 -3.09 9.06 -6.62
CA ILE A 86 -3.51 10.38 -7.16
C ILE A 86 -2.39 11.03 -7.98
N PHE A 87 -1.13 10.89 -7.53
CA PHE A 87 0.02 11.39 -8.27
C PHE A 87 0.15 10.70 -9.64
N ILE A 88 -0.05 9.37 -9.69
CA ILE A 88 -0.04 8.59 -10.92
C ILE A 88 -1.16 9.06 -11.87
N ALA A 89 -2.36 9.32 -11.36
CA ALA A 89 -3.45 9.86 -12.17
C ALA A 89 -3.08 11.22 -12.79
N LYS A 90 -2.40 12.09 -12.02
CA LYS A 90 -1.93 13.40 -12.49
C LYS A 90 -0.92 13.30 -13.63
N ILE A 91 0.11 12.47 -13.48
CA ILE A 91 1.12 12.28 -14.54
C ILE A 91 0.60 11.46 -15.73
N SER A 92 -0.55 10.79 -15.59
CA SER A 92 -1.25 10.06 -16.66
C SER A 92 -2.25 10.94 -17.43
N ASN A 93 -2.20 12.26 -17.24
CA ASN A 93 -3.08 13.24 -17.91
C ASN A 93 -4.57 13.01 -17.69
N PHE A 94 -4.97 12.56 -16.49
CA PHE A 94 -6.38 12.56 -16.13
C PHE A 94 -6.91 14.01 -16.11
N PRO A 95 -8.20 14.25 -16.41
CA PRO A 95 -8.76 15.59 -16.36
C PRO A 95 -8.58 16.22 -14.97
N THR A 96 -8.17 17.49 -14.91
CA THR A 96 -7.90 18.21 -13.65
C THR A 96 -9.07 18.11 -12.67
N LYS A 97 -10.30 18.24 -13.17
CA LYS A 97 -11.52 18.10 -12.37
C LYS A 97 -11.62 16.73 -11.67
N VAL A 98 -11.18 15.65 -12.32
CA VAL A 98 -11.17 14.30 -11.73
C VAL A 98 -10.13 14.21 -10.62
N ILE A 99 -8.94 14.76 -10.84
CA ILE A 99 -7.84 14.78 -9.85
C ILE A 99 -8.25 15.59 -8.61
N ASP A 100 -8.86 16.74 -8.80
CA ASP A 100 -9.31 17.61 -7.71
C ASP A 100 -10.42 16.93 -6.89
N THR A 101 -11.41 16.34 -7.57
CA THR A 101 -12.47 15.57 -6.91
C THR A 101 -11.90 14.38 -6.11
N ALA A 102 -10.98 13.60 -6.71
CA ALA A 102 -10.34 12.48 -6.02
C ALA A 102 -9.55 12.94 -4.78
N SER A 103 -8.80 14.04 -4.90
CA SER A 103 -8.05 14.64 -3.79
C SER A 103 -8.97 15.08 -2.66
N ASN A 104 -10.09 15.71 -2.98
CA ASN A 104 -11.10 16.12 -1.99
C ASN A 104 -11.74 14.93 -1.27
N HIS A 105 -12.11 13.88 -2.00
CA HIS A 105 -12.63 12.65 -1.39
C HIS A 105 -11.61 12.01 -0.45
N PHE A 106 -10.34 11.95 -0.85
CA PHE A 106 -9.28 11.39 -0.02
C PHE A 106 -9.07 12.20 1.27
N LEU A 107 -9.06 13.53 1.19
CA LEU A 107 -8.97 14.40 2.37
C LEU A 107 -10.16 14.22 3.32
N GLN A 108 -11.38 14.07 2.79
CA GLN A 108 -12.56 13.79 3.61
C GLN A 108 -12.47 12.42 4.30
N TYR A 109 -12.01 11.39 3.58
CA TYR A 109 -11.78 10.07 4.14
C TYR A 109 -10.78 10.11 5.31
N LEU A 110 -9.64 10.80 5.15
CA LEU A 110 -8.64 10.94 6.22
C LEU A 110 -9.23 11.63 7.47
N LYS A 111 -10.00 12.71 7.29
CA LYS A 111 -10.70 13.39 8.40
C LYS A 111 -11.69 12.46 9.11
N SER A 112 -12.45 11.67 8.34
CA SER A 112 -13.41 10.71 8.91
C SER A 112 -12.72 9.65 9.79
N LYS A 113 -11.52 9.19 9.40
CA LYS A 113 -10.73 8.24 10.21
C LYS A 113 -10.14 8.85 11.48
N GLN A 114 -9.76 10.13 11.47
CA GLN A 114 -9.21 10.80 12.67
C GLN A 114 -10.27 11.00 13.78
N ASN A 115 -11.51 11.32 13.40
CA ASN A 115 -12.60 11.52 14.37
C ASN A 115 -12.99 10.22 15.11
N VAL A 116 -12.84 9.06 14.46
CA VAL A 116 -13.17 7.75 15.06
C VAL A 116 -12.14 7.31 16.11
N VAL A 117 -10.89 7.76 16.02
CA VAL A 117 -9.82 7.38 16.97
C VAL A 117 -9.78 8.28 18.21
N SER A 118 -10.48 9.43 18.16
CA SER A 118 -10.53 10.42 19.24
C SER A 118 -11.82 10.33 20.09
N SER A 119 -12.61 9.28 19.90
CA SER A 119 -13.87 8.99 20.61
C SER A 119 -13.76 7.65 21.33
#